data_AF-A0AA37JBU3-F1
#
_entry.id   AF-A0AA37JBU3-F1
#
_cell.length_a   1.000
_cell.length_b   1.000
_cell.length_c   1.000
_cell.angle_alpha   90.00
_cell.angle_beta   90.00
_cell.angle_gamma   90.00
#
_symmetry.space_group_name_H-M   'P 1'
#
loop_
_entity.id
_entity.type
_entity.pdbx_description
1 polymer ?
#
loop_
_entity_poly.entity_id
_entity_poly.type
_entity_poly.pdbx_seq_one_letter_code
_entity_poly.pdbx_strand_id
1 'polypeptide(L)'
;MSFEETFHKIKGIEKLLQLNPRFYGWCYFGKIHSMYLYSDYDYEEWLEIQNLRMVMESEDKEYRMTLFFRDVTSFYLAQSAGISGFEIECSDDHAFGDRRNFHVFDFEEGDIRFYCREIEIEEVVNREMIKRKEEGGLAYHGD
;
A
#
# COMPACT_ATOMS: atom_id res chain seq x y z
N MET A 1 17.55 -5.38 -7.07
CA MET A 1 16.93 -4.26 -7.81
C MET A 1 17.18 -2.97 -7.06
N SER A 2 17.34 -1.85 -7.77
CA SER A 2 17.42 -0.53 -7.15
C SER A 2 16.04 -0.07 -6.70
N PHE A 3 16.00 0.84 -5.72
CA PHE A 3 14.78 1.53 -5.29
C PHE A 3 13.99 2.08 -6.49
N GLU A 4 14.69 2.69 -7.47
CA GLU A 4 14.10 3.22 -8.70
C GLU A 4 13.43 2.14 -9.57
N GLU A 5 14.01 0.95 -9.71
CA GLU A 5 13.43 -0.14 -10.52
C GLU A 5 12.09 -0.62 -9.96
N THR A 6 11.95 -0.66 -8.63
CA THR A 6 10.70 -1.03 -7.96
C THR A 6 9.58 -0.01 -8.21
N PHE A 7 9.89 1.30 -8.20
CA PHE A 7 8.86 2.34 -8.42
C PHE A 7 8.18 2.25 -9.77
N HIS A 8 8.95 2.02 -10.83
CA HIS A 8 8.41 2.04 -12.17
C HIS A 8 7.39 0.93 -12.42
N LYS A 9 7.39 -0.12 -11.59
CA LYS A 9 6.41 -1.21 -11.65
C LYS A 9 5.15 -0.95 -10.81
N ILE A 10 5.16 0.05 -9.93
CA ILE A 10 4.02 0.40 -9.07
C ILE A 10 3.15 1.42 -9.79
N LYS A 11 1.92 1.05 -10.10
CA LYS A 11 0.97 1.91 -10.81
C LYS A 11 0.60 3.11 -9.92
N GLY A 12 0.59 4.31 -10.48
CA GLY A 12 0.18 5.51 -9.74
C GLY A 12 1.27 6.13 -8.87
N ILE A 13 2.51 5.63 -8.95
CA ILE A 13 3.63 6.18 -8.16
C ILE A 13 3.85 7.68 -8.38
N GLU A 14 3.62 8.15 -9.60
CA GLU A 14 3.78 9.55 -9.98
C GLU A 14 2.94 10.49 -9.10
N LYS A 15 1.79 10.03 -8.57
CA LYS A 15 0.96 10.78 -7.63
C LYS A 15 1.72 11.10 -6.33
N LEU A 16 2.44 10.10 -5.80
CA LEU A 16 3.27 10.27 -4.61
C LEU A 16 4.47 11.17 -4.90
N LEU A 17 5.18 10.92 -6.01
CA LEU A 17 6.39 11.68 -6.34
C LEU A 17 6.11 13.16 -6.69
N GLN A 18 4.92 13.48 -7.22
CA GLN A 18 4.49 14.85 -7.44
C GLN A 18 4.27 15.61 -6.12
N LEU A 19 3.71 14.94 -5.10
CA LEU A 19 3.45 15.54 -3.79
C LEU A 19 4.68 15.52 -2.88
N ASN A 20 5.48 14.46 -2.93
CA ASN A 20 6.72 14.27 -2.20
C ASN A 20 7.86 13.86 -3.15
N PRO A 21 8.50 14.82 -3.85
CA PRO A 21 9.61 14.54 -4.77
C PRO A 21 10.86 14.00 -4.09
N ARG A 22 10.93 14.06 -2.75
CA ARG A 22 12.05 13.56 -1.95
C ARG A 22 11.79 12.17 -1.39
N PHE A 23 10.71 11.51 -1.81
CA PHE A 23 10.40 10.17 -1.36
C PHE A 23 11.54 9.20 -1.70
N TYR A 24 12.08 8.53 -0.68
CA TYR A 24 13.27 7.67 -0.79
C TYR A 24 13.07 6.29 -0.14
N GLY A 25 11.91 6.02 0.45
CA GLY A 25 11.67 4.78 1.19
C GLY A 25 10.22 4.61 1.62
N TRP A 26 9.70 3.39 1.49
CA TRP A 26 8.38 3.01 2.00
C TRP A 26 8.29 3.04 3.53
N CYS A 27 9.42 2.96 4.22
CA CYS A 27 9.53 3.12 5.68
C CYS A 27 8.95 4.46 6.19
N TYR A 28 8.88 5.49 5.34
CA TYR A 28 8.24 6.77 5.69
C TYR A 28 6.75 6.64 6.05
N PHE A 29 6.09 5.54 5.64
CA PHE A 29 4.70 5.23 5.93
C PHE A 29 4.59 4.11 6.98
N GLY A 30 4.84 4.44 8.25
CA GLY A 30 4.80 3.46 9.35
C GLY A 30 3.41 3.14 9.90
N LYS A 31 2.42 4.02 9.72
CA LYS A 31 1.14 3.84 10.43
C LYS A 31 0.03 3.32 9.51
N ILE A 32 -0.44 2.10 9.78
CA ILE A 32 -1.65 1.55 9.15
C ILE A 32 -2.87 2.20 9.80
N HIS A 33 -3.63 2.96 9.01
CA HIS A 33 -4.90 3.56 9.45
C HIS A 33 -6.08 2.60 9.30
N SER A 34 -6.12 1.86 8.18
CA SER A 34 -7.13 0.84 7.93
C SER A 34 -6.61 -0.18 6.94
N MET A 35 -7.11 -1.40 7.06
CA MET A 35 -6.77 -2.50 6.17
C MET A 35 -8.03 -3.33 5.87
N TYR A 36 -8.23 -3.67 4.60
CA TYR A 36 -9.39 -4.43 4.14
C TYR A 36 -8.94 -5.50 3.14
N LEU A 37 -8.96 -6.76 3.60
CA LEU A 37 -8.71 -7.94 2.79
C LEU A 37 -10.04 -8.54 2.34
N TYR A 38 -10.22 -8.77 1.05
CA TYR A 38 -11.47 -9.32 0.51
C TYR A 38 -11.21 -10.22 -0.69
N SER A 39 -12.14 -11.14 -0.94
CA SER A 39 -12.08 -12.05 -2.08
C SER A 39 -12.68 -11.39 -3.32
N ASP A 40 -12.09 -11.67 -4.47
CA ASP A 40 -12.55 -11.24 -5.79
C ASP A 40 -12.33 -12.37 -6.80
N TYR A 41 -12.84 -12.21 -8.02
CA TYR A 41 -12.67 -13.21 -9.09
C TYR A 41 -11.93 -12.61 -10.28
N ASP A 42 -10.76 -13.16 -10.60
CA ASP A 42 -10.03 -12.80 -11.81
C ASP A 42 -10.62 -13.55 -13.01
N TYR A 43 -11.33 -12.82 -13.88
CA TYR A 43 -11.98 -13.39 -15.07
C TYR A 43 -11.02 -13.68 -16.23
N GLU A 44 -9.80 -13.13 -16.19
CA GLU A 44 -8.79 -13.42 -17.22
C GLU A 44 -8.15 -14.78 -16.94
N GLU A 45 -7.84 -15.03 -15.66
CA GLU A 45 -7.21 -16.27 -15.19
C GLU A 45 -8.22 -17.32 -14.68
N TRP A 46 -9.51 -16.97 -14.61
CA TRP A 46 -10.61 -17.82 -14.14
C TRP A 46 -10.41 -18.40 -12.73
N LEU A 47 -9.96 -17.56 -11.79
CA LEU A 47 -9.65 -18.00 -10.44
C LEU A 47 -10.03 -16.97 -9.37
N GLU A 48 -10.34 -17.46 -8.17
CA GLU A 48 -10.53 -16.61 -6.99
C GLU A 48 -9.18 -16.03 -6.54
N ILE A 49 -9.17 -14.73 -6.30
CA ILE A 49 -8.03 -13.97 -5.79
C ILE A 49 -8.40 -13.30 -4.47
N GLN A 50 -7.39 -12.97 -3.68
CA GLN A 50 -7.55 -12.08 -2.53
C GLN A 50 -6.97 -10.72 -2.88
N ASN A 51 -7.68 -9.65 -2.57
CA ASN A 51 -7.22 -8.28 -2.76
C ASN A 51 -7.11 -7.58 -1.42
N LEU A 52 -6.12 -6.71 -1.27
CA LEU A 52 -5.88 -5.95 -0.06
C LEU A 52 -5.90 -4.45 -0.37
N ARG A 53 -6.73 -3.70 0.35
CA ARG A 53 -6.60 -2.24 0.44
C ARG A 53 -6.01 -1.85 1.78
N MET A 54 -5.04 -0.95 1.75
CA MET A 54 -4.36 -0.46 2.94
C MET A 54 -4.27 1.06 2.88
N VAL A 55 -4.71 1.72 3.95
CA VAL A 55 -4.55 3.16 4.12
C VAL A 55 -3.43 3.40 5.11
N MET A 56 -2.42 4.12 4.65
CA MET A 56 -1.19 4.40 5.38
C MET A 56 -1.06 5.89 5.66
N GLU A 57 -0.49 6.24 6.81
CA GLU A 57 -0.17 7.61 7.21
C GLU A 57 1.34 7.74 7.42
N SER A 58 1.93 8.83 6.94
CA SER A 58 3.35 9.12 7.16
C SER A 58 3.62 9.42 8.64
N GLU A 59 4.85 9.18 9.10
CA GLU A 59 5.21 9.38 10.51
C GLU A 59 4.98 10.82 11.01
N ASP A 60 5.28 11.80 10.15
CA ASP A 60 5.05 13.23 10.41
C ASP A 60 3.60 13.67 10.22
N LYS A 61 2.72 12.76 9.77
CA LYS A 61 1.30 12.99 9.47
C LYS A 61 1.06 14.01 8.34
N GLU A 62 2.06 14.25 7.51
CA GLU A 62 1.93 15.17 6.37
C GLU A 62 1.24 14.50 5.17
N TYR A 63 1.26 13.17 5.07
CA TYR A 63 0.66 12.44 3.97
C TYR A 63 -0.20 11.26 4.45
N ARG A 64 -1.25 10.99 3.69
CA ARG A 64 -2.02 9.74 3.75
C ARG A 64 -2.12 9.15 2.36
N MET A 65 -1.97 7.84 2.26
CA MET A 65 -1.93 7.11 1.00
C MET A 65 -2.83 5.88 1.07
N THR A 66 -3.52 5.58 -0.02
CA THR A 66 -4.28 4.36 -0.20
C THR A 66 -3.55 3.47 -1.21
N LEU A 67 -3.11 2.31 -0.75
CA LEU A 67 -2.50 1.26 -1.56
C LEU A 67 -3.50 0.15 -1.82
N PHE A 68 -3.52 -0.31 -3.05
CA PHE A 68 -4.22 -1.50 -3.49
C PHE A 68 -3.20 -2.55 -3.91
N PHE A 69 -3.33 -3.75 -3.35
CA PHE A 69 -2.53 -4.91 -3.70
C PHE A 69 -3.45 -5.97 -4.29
N ARG A 70 -3.19 -6.36 -5.55
CA ARG A 70 -3.97 -7.36 -6.27
C ARG A 70 -3.37 -8.75 -6.09
N ASP A 71 -4.24 -9.74 -5.90
CA ASP A 71 -3.87 -11.15 -5.83
C ASP A 71 -2.82 -11.45 -4.73
N VAL A 72 -3.19 -11.10 -3.51
CA VAL A 72 -2.40 -11.28 -2.29
C VAL A 72 -2.33 -12.75 -1.90
N THR A 73 -1.12 -13.21 -1.60
CA THR A 73 -0.85 -14.58 -1.13
C THR A 73 0.07 -14.57 0.08
N SER A 74 0.01 -15.65 0.88
CA SER A 74 0.80 -15.83 2.10
C SER A 74 0.67 -14.68 3.10
N PHE A 75 -0.55 -14.13 3.24
CA PHE A 75 -0.81 -12.99 4.10
C PHE A 75 -0.62 -13.33 5.59
N TYR A 76 0.21 -12.54 6.26
CA TYR A 76 0.48 -12.63 7.69
C TYR A 76 0.45 -11.22 8.31
N LEU A 77 -0.22 -11.11 9.46
CA LEU A 77 -0.24 -9.91 10.28
C LEU A 77 -0.20 -10.31 11.77
N ALA A 78 0.77 -9.77 12.52
CA ALA A 78 0.89 -9.91 13.96
C ALA A 78 -0.14 -9.03 14.70
N GLN A 79 -0.50 -9.41 15.92
CA GLN A 79 -1.57 -8.73 16.69
C GLN A 79 -1.20 -7.31 17.19
N SER A 80 0.07 -6.90 17.15
CA SER A 80 0.52 -5.55 17.49
C SER A 80 0.36 -4.62 16.28
N ALA A 81 -0.72 -3.82 16.26
CA ALA A 81 -1.08 -2.94 15.15
C ALA A 81 -0.24 -1.64 15.07
N GLY A 82 1.08 -1.75 15.11
CA GLY A 82 2.02 -0.69 14.77
C GLY A 82 3.21 -1.32 14.06
N ILE A 83 3.39 -1.02 12.78
CA ILE A 83 4.59 -1.44 12.03
C ILE A 83 5.57 -0.27 11.99
N SER A 84 6.87 -0.54 11.93
CA SER A 84 7.90 0.51 11.87
C SER A 84 8.03 1.14 10.47
N GLY A 85 7.16 0.73 9.55
CA GLY A 85 7.29 0.92 8.12
C GLY A 85 7.04 -0.39 7.39
N PHE A 86 7.02 -0.36 6.07
CA PHE A 86 7.14 -1.57 5.26
C PHE A 86 8.16 -1.33 4.16
N GLU A 87 8.69 -2.42 3.62
CA GLU A 87 9.43 -2.43 2.36
C GLU A 87 8.64 -3.16 1.28
N ILE A 88 8.93 -2.79 0.04
CA ILE A 88 8.43 -3.47 -1.14
C ILE A 88 9.65 -3.88 -1.95
N GLU A 89 9.83 -5.18 -2.10
CA GLU A 89 10.81 -5.75 -3.03
C GLU A 89 10.08 -6.35 -4.21
N CYS A 90 10.61 -6.15 -5.41
CA CYS A 90 10.22 -6.98 -6.53
C CYS A 90 10.82 -8.38 -6.32
N SER A 91 9.97 -9.40 -6.34
CA SER A 91 10.45 -10.78 -6.24
C SER A 91 10.81 -11.30 -7.63
N ASP A 92 12.03 -11.82 -7.76
CA ASP A 92 12.45 -12.61 -8.92
C ASP A 92 12.15 -14.11 -8.70
N ASP A 93 11.38 -14.46 -7.66
CA ASP A 93 11.03 -15.85 -7.35
C ASP A 93 9.92 -16.35 -8.28
N HIS A 94 10.34 -16.79 -9.45
CA HIS A 94 9.49 -17.40 -10.46
C HIS A 94 8.96 -18.80 -10.06
N ALA A 95 9.34 -19.36 -8.90
CA ALA A 95 8.89 -20.68 -8.47
C ALA A 95 7.36 -20.75 -8.28
N PHE A 96 6.69 -19.61 -8.15
CA PHE A 96 5.23 -19.47 -8.04
C PHE A 96 4.59 -18.76 -9.24
N GLY A 97 5.33 -18.60 -10.35
CA GLY A 97 4.89 -17.84 -11.53
C GLY A 97 4.76 -16.33 -11.28
N ASP A 98 4.16 -15.62 -12.23
CA ASP A 98 4.02 -14.15 -12.23
C ASP A 98 3.04 -13.61 -11.16
N ARG A 99 2.55 -14.46 -10.25
CA ARG A 99 1.57 -14.09 -9.20
C ARG A 99 2.21 -13.48 -7.96
N ARG A 100 3.54 -13.54 -7.83
CA ARG A 100 4.29 -13.02 -6.68
C ARG A 100 5.31 -11.96 -7.06
N ASN A 101 4.93 -11.03 -7.93
CA ASN A 101 5.87 -10.00 -8.43
C ASN A 101 6.42 -9.09 -7.33
N PHE A 102 5.69 -8.94 -6.22
CA PHE A 102 6.11 -8.11 -5.10
C PHE A 102 6.05 -8.88 -3.79
N HIS A 103 7.08 -8.69 -2.97
CA HIS A 103 7.11 -9.08 -1.57
C HIS A 103 6.98 -7.81 -0.73
N VAL A 104 5.97 -7.77 0.11
CA VAL A 104 5.70 -6.65 1.04
C VAL A 104 5.90 -7.16 2.44
N PHE A 105 6.75 -6.50 3.22
CA PHE A 105 7.09 -6.95 4.57
C PHE A 105 7.43 -5.76 5.47
N ASP A 106 7.21 -5.94 6.76
CA ASP A 106 7.68 -5.00 7.79
C ASP A 106 9.22 -4.90 7.76
N PHE A 107 9.72 -3.69 7.93
CA PHE A 107 11.15 -3.37 7.82
C PHE A 107 12.00 -4.05 8.91
N GLU A 108 11.48 -4.23 10.12
CA GLU A 108 12.28 -4.73 11.26
C GLU A 108 11.74 -5.99 11.93
N GLU A 109 10.45 -6.06 12.24
CA GLU A 109 9.91 -7.09 13.16
C GLU A 109 9.15 -8.22 12.44
N GLY A 110 8.87 -8.05 11.14
CA GLY A 110 8.13 -9.04 10.35
C GLY A 110 6.64 -9.10 10.72
N ASP A 111 6.12 -8.04 11.32
CA ASP A 111 4.75 -7.96 11.84
C ASP A 111 3.71 -7.95 10.73
N ILE A 112 4.07 -7.54 9.51
CA ILE A 112 3.30 -7.79 8.30
C ILE A 112 4.19 -8.45 7.26
N ARG A 113 3.67 -9.45 6.54
CA ARG A 113 4.30 -9.95 5.32
C ARG A 113 3.29 -10.59 4.38
N PHE A 114 3.46 -10.38 3.09
CA PHE A 114 2.68 -11.02 2.04
C PHE A 114 3.36 -10.85 0.67
N TYR A 115 2.88 -11.62 -0.30
CA TYR A 115 3.20 -11.41 -1.71
C TYR A 115 1.98 -10.90 -2.45
N CYS A 116 2.19 -10.17 -3.54
CA CYS A 116 1.12 -9.77 -4.44
C CYS A 116 1.60 -9.69 -5.89
N ARG A 117 0.63 -9.69 -6.82
CA ARG A 117 0.89 -9.63 -8.27
C ARG A 117 1.11 -8.20 -8.76
N GLU A 118 0.30 -7.27 -8.27
CA GLU A 118 0.31 -5.86 -8.68
C GLU A 118 0.10 -4.95 -7.47
N ILE A 119 0.68 -3.75 -7.55
CA ILE A 119 0.49 -2.68 -6.57
C ILE A 119 0.03 -1.42 -7.31
N GLU A 120 -1.00 -0.78 -6.78
CA GLU A 120 -1.49 0.51 -7.22
C GLU A 120 -1.57 1.51 -6.06
N ILE A 121 -1.06 2.72 -6.28
CA ILE A 121 -1.38 3.88 -5.45
C ILE A 121 -2.69 4.47 -5.97
N GLU A 122 -3.80 4.12 -5.31
CA GLU A 122 -5.13 4.63 -5.66
C GLU A 122 -5.21 6.14 -5.39
N GLU A 123 -4.72 6.57 -4.22
CA GLU A 123 -4.76 7.97 -3.77
C GLU A 123 -3.57 8.35 -2.90
N VAL A 124 -3.10 9.60 -3.03
CA VAL A 124 -2.20 10.27 -2.07
C VAL A 124 -2.77 11.64 -1.77
N VAL A 125 -2.89 11.99 -0.50
CA VAL A 125 -3.33 13.31 -0.04
C VAL A 125 -2.33 13.88 0.95
N ASN A 126 -2.10 15.18 0.87
CA ASN A 126 -1.33 15.90 1.89
C ASN A 126 -2.24 16.39 3.02
N ARG A 127 -1.64 16.83 4.12
CA ARG A 127 -2.35 17.28 5.32
C ARG A 127 -3.35 18.41 5.07
N GLU A 128 -3.05 19.33 4.17
CA GLU A 128 -3.99 20.40 3.81
C GLU A 128 -5.25 19.86 3.13
N MET A 129 -5.09 18.89 2.22
CA MET A 129 -6.21 18.21 1.57
C MET A 129 -7.01 17.35 2.55
N ILE A 130 -6.34 16.69 3.50
CA ILE A 130 -6.99 15.93 4.58
C ILE A 130 -7.91 16.85 5.38
N LYS A 131 -7.40 17.99 5.86
CA LYS A 131 -8.20 18.96 6.62
C LYS A 131 -9.42 19.45 5.83
N ARG A 132 -9.24 19.80 4.55
CA ARG A 132 -10.35 20.24 3.69
C ARG A 132 -11.42 19.16 3.49
N LYS A 133 -11.02 17.89 3.36
CA LYS A 133 -11.97 16.78 3.25
C LYS A 133 -12.74 16.56 4.56
N GLU A 134 -12.06 16.65 5.70
CA GLU A 134 -12.69 16.52 7.02
C GLU A 134 -13.65 17.69 7.31
N GLU A 135 -13.24 18.92 7.02
CA GLU A 135 -14.08 20.12 7.15
C GLU A 135 -15.27 20.11 6.17
N GLY A 136 -15.04 19.66 4.93
CA GLY A 136 -16.10 19.50 3.92
C GLY A 136 -17.10 18.40 4.27
N GLY A 137 -16.67 17.30 4.88
CA GLY A 137 -17.54 16.22 5.34
C GLY A 137 -18.39 16.59 6.56
N LEU A 138 -17.85 17.42 7.46
CA LEU A 138 -18.59 17.96 8.61
C LEU A 138 -19.70 18.94 8.21
N ALA A 139 -19.57 19.63 7.07
CA ALA A 139 -20.57 20.56 6.57
C ALA A 139 -21.86 19.88 6.04
N TYR A 140 -21.84 18.57 5.75
CA TYR A 140 -23.00 17.82 5.25
C TYR A 140 -23.78 17.04 6.32
N HIS A 141 -23.38 17.13 7.60
CA HIS A 141 -24.06 16.47 8.72
C HIS A 141 -24.73 17.46 9.70
N GLY A 142 -24.89 18.71 9.30
CA GLY A 142 -25.65 19.71 10.03
C GLY A 142 -26.78 20.27 9.18
N ASP A 143 -27.86 19.50 9.03
CA ASP A 143 -29.23 19.97 8.74
C ASP A 143 -30.23 18.90 9.20
#